data_AF-A0A062VPE2-F1
#
_entry.id   AF-A0A062VPE2-F1
#
_cell.length_a   1.000
_cell.length_b   1.000
_cell.length_c   1.000
_cell.angle_alpha   90.00
_cell.angle_beta   90.00
_cell.angle_gamma   90.00
#
_symmetry.space_group_name_H-M   'P 1'
#
loop_
_entity.id
_entity.type
_entity.pdbx_description
1 polymer ?
#
loop_
_entity_poly.entity_id
_entity_poly.type
_entity_poly.pdbx_seq_one_letter_code
_entity_poly.pdbx_strand_id
1 'polypeptide(L)'
;MIEIVVSLSILALAGTIIVPGAVEMVERFDSQAKFRMLVDEIEGSRERAVTLGQLVVLADGTAAGGLRRLPEGWQVNFPTPLIFSPAAVCTGQGAVIVSPSGQRQYYALDTATCRLVRS
;
A
#
# COMPACT_ATOMS: atom_id res chain seq x y z
N MET A 1 4.02 -47.53 -25.65
CA MET A 1 2.83 -46.66 -25.83
C MET A 1 1.96 -46.58 -24.57
N ILE A 2 1.83 -47.63 -23.74
CA ILE A 2 0.96 -47.64 -22.55
C ILE A 2 1.41 -46.63 -21.47
N GLU A 3 2.71 -46.38 -21.35
CA GLU A 3 3.31 -45.51 -20.32
C GLU A 3 2.93 -44.03 -20.44
N ILE A 4 2.77 -43.52 -21.68
CA ILE A 4 2.35 -42.14 -21.94
C ILE A 4 0.86 -41.93 -21.60
N VAL A 5 0.04 -42.98 -21.72
CA VAL A 5 -1.40 -42.90 -21.43
C VAL A 5 -1.63 -42.85 -19.91
N VAL A 6 -0.82 -43.57 -19.14
CA VAL A 6 -0.89 -43.59 -17.67
C VAL A 6 -0.44 -42.26 -17.08
N SER A 7 0.65 -41.67 -17.58
CA SER A 7 1.12 -40.38 -17.10
C SER A 7 0.11 -39.25 -17.37
N LEU A 8 -0.51 -39.24 -18.55
CA LEU A 8 -1.56 -38.27 -18.89
C LEU A 8 -2.82 -38.41 -18.02
N SER A 9 -3.21 -39.63 -17.68
CA SER A 9 -4.38 -39.85 -16.82
C SER A 9 -4.10 -39.50 -15.34
N ILE A 10 -2.89 -39.71 -14.84
CA ILE A 10 -2.49 -39.24 -13.50
C ILE A 10 -2.41 -37.71 -13.46
N LEU A 11 -1.85 -37.05 -14.49
CA LEU A 11 -1.81 -35.58 -14.59
C LEU A 11 -3.22 -34.97 -14.69
N ALA A 12 -4.12 -35.61 -15.43
CA ALA A 12 -5.52 -35.19 -15.52
C ALA A 12 -6.27 -35.35 -14.18
N LEU A 13 -5.98 -36.42 -13.41
CA LEU A 13 -6.54 -36.59 -12.07
C LEU A 13 -5.93 -35.63 -11.04
N ALA A 14 -4.65 -35.25 -11.18
CA ALA A 14 -4.00 -34.30 -10.28
C ALA A 14 -4.44 -32.84 -10.53
N GLY A 15 -4.89 -32.52 -11.75
CA GLY A 15 -5.30 -31.16 -12.14
C GLY A 15 -6.64 -30.68 -11.56
N THR A 16 -7.44 -31.55 -10.93
CA THR A 16 -8.75 -31.20 -10.38
C THR A 16 -8.73 -30.84 -8.89
N ILE A 17 -7.55 -30.80 -8.25
CA ILE A 17 -7.41 -30.24 -6.90
C ILE A 17 -7.49 -28.73 -7.03
N ILE A 18 -8.72 -28.21 -7.05
CA ILE A 18 -9.05 -26.81 -6.91
C ILE A 18 -8.51 -26.38 -5.55
N VAL A 19 -7.36 -25.72 -5.52
CA VAL A 19 -6.76 -25.16 -4.30
C VAL A 19 -7.61 -23.96 -3.88
N PRO A 20 -8.43 -24.05 -2.81
CA PRO A 20 -9.31 -22.95 -2.41
C PRO A 20 -8.52 -21.72 -1.95
N GLY A 21 -7.27 -21.93 -1.51
CA GLY A 21 -6.38 -20.87 -1.02
C GLY A 21 -5.71 -20.02 -2.11
N ALA A 22 -5.76 -20.41 -3.38
CA ALA A 22 -5.10 -19.63 -4.44
C ALA A 22 -5.75 -18.25 -4.64
N VAL A 23 -7.08 -18.17 -4.49
CA VAL A 23 -7.84 -16.92 -4.65
C VAL A 23 -7.60 -15.97 -3.47
N GLU A 24 -7.70 -16.47 -2.23
CA GLU A 24 -7.41 -15.67 -1.04
C GLU A 24 -5.95 -15.17 -1.00
N MET A 25 -5.03 -15.98 -1.53
CA MET A 25 -3.62 -15.61 -1.62
C MET A 25 -3.40 -14.47 -2.62
N VAL A 26 -4.08 -14.49 -3.77
CA VAL A 26 -4.03 -13.42 -4.79
C VAL A 26 -4.55 -12.08 -4.23
N GLU A 27 -5.66 -12.09 -3.50
CA GLU A 27 -6.23 -10.87 -2.89
C GLU A 27 -5.31 -10.25 -1.82
N ARG A 28 -4.62 -11.09 -1.05
CA ARG A 28 -3.63 -10.62 -0.06
C ARG A 28 -2.43 -9.98 -0.74
N PHE A 29 -1.95 -10.53 -1.84
CA PHE A 29 -0.84 -9.95 -2.59
C PHE A 29 -1.21 -8.59 -3.20
N ASP A 30 -2.40 -8.49 -3.80
CA ASP A 30 -2.91 -7.24 -4.35
C ASP A 30 -3.03 -6.15 -3.27
N SER A 31 -3.58 -6.50 -2.11
CA SER A 31 -3.71 -5.57 -0.99
C SER A 31 -2.35 -5.07 -0.49
N GLN A 32 -1.36 -5.96 -0.33
CA GLN A 32 -0.01 -5.58 0.10
C GLN A 32 0.69 -4.65 -0.91
N ALA A 33 0.50 -4.88 -2.22
CA ALA A 33 1.02 -4.01 -3.25
C ALA A 33 0.41 -2.60 -3.17
N LYS A 34 -0.91 -2.51 -2.94
CA LYS A 34 -1.62 -1.23 -2.77
C LYS A 34 -1.21 -0.49 -1.50
N PHE A 35 -1.02 -1.19 -0.37
CA PHE A 35 -0.45 -0.58 0.85
C PHE A 35 0.91 0.06 0.57
N ARG A 36 1.81 -0.66 -0.11
CA ARG A 36 3.14 -0.13 -0.47
C ARG A 36 3.05 1.08 -1.38
N MET A 37 2.20 1.04 -2.40
CA MET A 37 1.98 2.16 -3.31
C MET A 37 1.55 3.43 -2.56
N LEU A 38 0.63 3.29 -1.60
CA LEU A 38 0.15 4.41 -0.79
C LEU A 38 1.24 4.99 0.11
N VAL A 39 2.04 4.13 0.74
CA VAL A 39 3.19 4.56 1.55
C VAL A 39 4.21 5.30 0.70
N ASP A 40 4.57 4.75 -0.45
CA ASP A 40 5.50 5.36 -1.42
C ASP A 40 4.99 6.73 -1.90
N GLU A 41 3.68 6.85 -2.12
CA GLU A 41 3.08 8.14 -2.51
C GLU A 41 3.10 9.18 -1.38
N ILE A 42 2.88 8.77 -0.13
CA ILE A 42 3.00 9.65 1.03
C ILE A 42 4.45 10.12 1.16
N GLU A 43 5.43 9.21 1.11
CA GLU A 43 6.85 9.54 1.16
C GLU A 43 7.27 10.45 0.00
N GLY A 44 6.75 10.20 -1.20
CA GLY A 44 6.97 11.03 -2.39
C GLY A 44 6.42 12.46 -2.29
N SER A 45 5.59 12.75 -1.28
CA SER A 45 5.17 14.12 -0.96
C SER A 45 6.33 14.98 -0.49
N ARG A 46 7.35 14.38 0.14
CA ARG A 46 8.59 15.06 0.53
C ARG A 46 9.36 15.56 -0.69
N GLU A 47 9.60 14.68 -1.67
CA GLU A 47 10.32 15.09 -2.88
C GLU A 47 9.60 16.20 -3.63
N ARG A 48 8.26 16.18 -3.66
CA ARG A 48 7.46 17.26 -4.25
C ARG A 48 7.62 18.56 -3.48
N ALA A 49 7.59 18.54 -2.15
CA ALA A 49 7.77 19.73 -1.33
C ALA A 49 9.13 20.40 -1.62
N VAL A 50 10.18 19.59 -1.72
CA VAL A 50 11.54 20.05 -2.04
C VAL A 50 11.63 20.56 -3.48
N THR A 51 11.13 19.79 -4.45
CA THR A 51 11.25 20.12 -5.88
C THR A 51 10.43 21.36 -6.27
N LEU A 52 9.22 21.49 -5.72
CA LEU A 52 8.33 22.61 -6.00
C LEU A 52 8.67 23.84 -5.14
N GLY A 53 9.53 23.70 -4.13
CA GLY A 53 9.81 24.77 -3.17
C GLY A 53 8.58 25.16 -2.33
N GLN A 54 7.61 24.25 -2.19
CA GLN A 54 6.33 24.52 -1.52
C GLN A 54 6.09 23.58 -0.34
N LEU A 55 5.35 24.07 0.65
CA LEU A 55 4.92 23.25 1.78
C LEU A 55 3.78 22.33 1.35
N VAL A 56 3.92 21.03 1.62
CA VAL A 56 2.91 20.00 1.34
C VAL A 56 2.31 19.55 2.67
N VAL A 57 0.99 19.64 2.80
CA VAL A 57 0.24 19.17 3.98
C VAL A 57 -0.66 18.01 3.57
N LEU A 58 -0.59 16.90 4.32
CA LEU A 58 -1.50 15.76 4.21
C LEU A 58 -2.34 15.69 5.50
N ALA A 59 -3.67 15.75 5.37
CA ALA A 59 -4.61 15.71 6.48
C ALA A 59 -5.92 15.00 6.11
N ASP A 60 -6.66 14.54 7.12
CA ASP A 60 -7.99 13.91 6.94
C ASP A 60 -8.95 14.80 6.14
N GLY A 61 -9.76 14.18 5.27
CA GLY A 61 -10.80 14.86 4.50
C GLY A 61 -10.29 15.81 3.42
N THR A 62 -8.97 16.02 3.30
CA THR A 62 -8.39 16.66 2.13
C THR A 62 -8.31 15.64 0.99
N ALA A 63 -9.27 15.68 0.07
CA ALA A 63 -9.11 15.01 -1.23
C ALA A 63 -7.92 15.58 -2.04
N ALA A 64 -7.26 16.65 -1.59
CA ALA A 64 -6.22 17.36 -2.33
C ALA A 64 -5.40 18.17 -1.32
N GLY A 65 -4.07 18.06 -1.23
CA GLY A 65 -3.17 18.25 -2.37
C GLY A 65 -1.99 17.28 -2.50
N GLY A 66 -2.11 16.07 -1.95
CA GLY A 66 -1.00 15.12 -1.91
C GLY A 66 -1.21 13.87 -2.74
N LEU A 67 -2.12 13.00 -2.29
CA LEU A 67 -2.23 11.65 -2.80
C LEU A 67 -3.08 11.63 -4.07
N ARG A 68 -2.43 11.35 -5.20
CA ARG A 68 -3.01 11.29 -6.54
C ARG A 68 -3.49 9.88 -6.89
N ARG A 69 -2.99 8.83 -6.22
CA ARG A 69 -3.22 7.43 -6.56
C ARG A 69 -3.86 6.66 -5.42
N LEU A 70 -4.89 7.22 -4.79
CA LEU A 70 -5.68 6.48 -3.80
C LEU A 70 -6.58 5.45 -4.53
N PRO A 71 -6.40 4.12 -4.30
CA PRO A 71 -7.24 3.12 -4.93
C PRO A 71 -8.68 3.17 -4.39
N GLU A 72 -9.63 2.71 -5.19
CA GLU A 72 -11.05 2.74 -4.80
C GLU A 72 -11.34 1.93 -3.52
N GLY A 73 -12.12 2.53 -2.61
CA GLY A 73 -12.49 1.94 -1.32
C GLY A 73 -11.39 1.98 -0.26
N TRP A 74 -10.18 2.45 -0.60
CA TRP A 74 -9.11 2.67 0.38
C TRP A 74 -9.26 4.02 1.06
N GLN A 75 -8.86 4.07 2.32
CA GLN A 75 -8.87 5.29 3.12
C GLN A 75 -7.51 5.47 3.76
N VAL A 76 -7.04 6.72 3.84
CA VAL A 76 -5.86 7.09 4.60
C VAL A 76 -6.29 8.12 5.62
N ASN A 77 -6.04 7.80 6.88
CA ASN A 77 -6.27 8.70 7.99
C ASN A 77 -4.93 9.25 8.51
N PHE A 78 -4.88 10.54 8.80
CA PHE A 78 -3.74 11.24 9.38
C PHE A 78 -4.15 11.78 10.76
N PRO A 79 -3.86 11.04 11.86
CA PRO A 79 -4.24 11.45 13.21
C PRO A 79 -3.72 12.84 13.59
N THR A 80 -2.58 13.20 13.01
CA THR A 80 -2.07 14.58 12.97
C THR A 80 -1.63 14.87 11.53
N PRO A 81 -1.76 16.12 11.05
CA PRO A 81 -1.33 16.46 9.70
C PRO A 81 0.16 16.14 9.50
N LEU A 82 0.47 15.49 8.38
CA LEU A 82 1.85 15.36 7.94
C LEU A 82 2.23 16.59 7.13
N ILE A 83 3.30 17.26 7.56
CA ILE A 83 3.78 18.47 6.90
C ILE A 83 5.16 18.17 6.34
N PHE A 84 5.33 18.37 5.04
CA PHE A 84 6.62 18.29 4.36
C PHE A 84 7.02 19.69 3.90
N SER A 85 8.18 20.15 4.35
CA SER A 85 8.70 21.47 4.01
C SER A 85 9.69 21.42 2.84
N PRO A 86 9.89 22.53 2.12
CA PRO A 86 10.94 22.66 1.10
C PRO A 86 12.36 22.44 1.64
N ALA A 87 12.58 22.68 2.94
CA ALA A 87 13.84 22.45 3.64
C ALA A 87 14.11 20.96 3.92
N ALA A 88 13.32 20.06 3.34
CA ALA A 88 13.42 18.61 3.51
C ALA A 88 13.15 18.11 4.95
N VAL A 89 12.56 18.97 5.79
CA VAL A 89 12.08 18.65 7.15
C VAL A 89 10.61 18.21 7.06
N CYS A 90 10.25 17.22 7.88
CA CYS A 90 8.88 16.74 8.02
C CYS A 90 8.44 16.77 9.49
N THR A 91 7.13 16.94 9.70
CA THR A 91 6.50 16.88 11.02
C THR A 91 5.17 16.15 10.96
N GLY A 92 4.74 15.58 12.09
CA GLY A 92 3.52 14.80 12.22
C GLY A 92 3.79 13.47 12.96
N GLN A 93 2.73 12.72 13.22
CA GLN A 93 2.83 11.42 13.91
C GLN A 93 2.88 10.23 12.96
N GLY A 94 2.20 10.30 11.81
CA GLY A 94 2.13 9.20 10.87
C GLY A 94 0.78 9.10 10.16
N ALA A 95 0.44 7.90 9.70
CA ALA A 95 -0.77 7.64 8.93
C ALA A 95 -1.35 6.25 9.25
N VAL A 96 -2.65 6.12 9.09
CA VAL A 96 -3.39 4.85 9.20
C VAL A 96 -4.03 4.57 7.86
N ILE A 97 -3.64 3.46 7.23
CA ILE A 97 -4.18 3.04 5.94
C ILE A 97 -5.21 1.95 6.18
N VAL A 98 -6.41 2.13 5.64
CA VAL A 98 -7.55 1.22 5.77
C VAL A 98 -7.92 0.65 4.41
N SER A 99 -7.90 -0.68 4.29
CA SER A 99 -8.32 -1.38 3.07
C SER A 99 -9.85 -1.44 2.95
N PRO A 100 -10.41 -1.71 1.75
CA PRO A 100 -11.83 -1.93 1.56
C PRO A 100 -12.38 -3.10 2.38
N SER A 101 -11.54 -4.09 2.67
CA SER A 101 -11.86 -5.24 3.55
C SER A 101 -11.83 -4.90 5.05
N GLY A 102 -11.52 -3.65 5.42
CA GLY A 102 -11.48 -3.18 6.81
C GLY A 102 -10.14 -3.42 7.52
N GLN A 103 -9.12 -3.94 6.84
CA GLN A 103 -7.79 -4.12 7.42
C GLN A 103 -7.13 -2.76 7.64
N ARG A 104 -6.62 -2.53 8.85
CA ARG A 104 -5.92 -1.29 9.21
C ARG A 104 -4.43 -1.54 9.37
N GLN A 105 -3.61 -0.68 8.80
CA GLN A 105 -2.16 -0.65 9.02
C GLN A 105 -1.73 0.71 9.54
N TYR A 106 -1.01 0.69 10.66
CA TYR A 106 -0.53 1.88 11.33
C TYR A 106 0.92 2.15 10.93
N TYR A 107 1.20 3.41 10.61
CA TYR A 107 2.52 3.88 10.26
C TYR A 107 2.87 5.08 11.14
N ALA A 108 4.07 5.06 11.70
CA ALA A 108 4.67 6.20 12.38
C ALA A 108 5.58 6.95 11.41
N LEU A 109 5.58 8.28 11.47
CA LEU A 109 6.54 9.09 10.74
C LEU A 109 7.85 9.16 11.53
N ASP A 110 8.93 8.62 10.95
CA ASP A 110 10.27 8.90 11.41
C ASP A 110 10.66 10.31 10.94
N THR A 111 10.69 11.26 11.85
CA THR A 111 11.04 12.66 11.55
C THR A 111 12.51 12.88 11.20
N ALA A 112 13.41 11.93 11.52
CA ALA A 112 14.82 12.02 11.16
C ALA A 112 15.05 11.66 9.68
N THR A 113 14.30 10.67 9.17
CA THR A 113 14.42 10.20 7.79
C THR A 113 13.27 10.63 6.88
N CYS A 114 12.21 11.18 7.45
CA CYS A 114 10.95 11.50 6.80
C CYS A 114 10.32 10.32 6.07
N ARG A 115 10.38 9.15 6.69
CA ARG A 115 9.82 7.90 6.19
C ARG A 115 8.74 7.36 7.11
N LEU A 116 7.80 6.64 6.53
CA LEU A 116 6.77 5.94 7.27
C LEU A 116 7.27 4.54 7.64
N VAL A 117 7.33 4.29 8.94
CA VAL A 117 7.71 2.98 9.48
C VAL A 117 6.44 2.31 10.02
N ARG A 118 6.21 1.05 9.65
CA ARG A 118 5.07 0.29 10.17
C ARG A 118 5.23 0.15 11.70
N SER A 119 4.18 0.55 12.44
CA SER A 119 4.12 0.48 13.91
C SER A 119 3.42 -0.77 14.39
#